data_AF-A0A2G5SGR2-F1
#
_entry.id   AF-A0A2G5SGR2-F1
#
_cell.length_a   1.000
_cell.length_b   1.000
_cell.length_c   1.000
_cell.angle_alpha   90.00
_cell.angle_beta   90.00
_cell.angle_gamma   90.00
#
_symmetry.space_group_name_H-M   'P 1'
#
loop_
_entity.id
_entity.type
_entity.pdbx_description
1 polymer ?
#
loop_
_entity_poly.entity_id
_entity_poly.type
_entity_poly.pdbx_seq_one_letter_code
_entity_poly.pdbx_strand_id
1 'polypeptide(L)'
;MEYDPILAIARNELQKYMGGVSRKIIILHAFPRNNYRTFDRIVRWMAQKMAPEIIDKKVIEPLENGYNMARQRYEILLKECGSKCEIIDYHDIFLNPKTDFVRYFNEIGLHYFTRNHHLTPLAFEIVRPHVRDICNKFDEI
;
A
#
# COMPACT_ATOMS: atom_id res chain seq x y z
N MET A 1 1.48 -26.50 -1.40
CA MET A 1 0.60 -25.37 -1.05
C MET A 1 -0.82 -25.83 -1.26
N GLU A 2 -1.68 -25.57 -0.28
CA GLU A 2 -3.14 -25.71 -0.40
C GLU A 2 -3.64 -24.76 -1.51
N TYR A 3 -4.74 -25.13 -2.18
CA TYR A 3 -5.29 -24.35 -3.28
C TYR A 3 -5.77 -22.97 -2.80
N ASP A 4 -5.23 -21.90 -3.37
CA ASP A 4 -5.65 -20.53 -3.10
C ASP A 4 -6.50 -19.99 -4.27
N PRO A 5 -7.84 -19.92 -4.12
CA PRO A 5 -8.73 -19.48 -5.20
C PRO A 5 -8.54 -18.00 -5.56
N ILE A 6 -8.14 -17.16 -4.60
CA ILE A 6 -7.96 -15.72 -4.84
C ILE A 6 -6.70 -15.50 -5.68
N LEU A 7 -5.61 -16.21 -5.35
CA LEU A 7 -4.40 -16.18 -6.16
C LEU A 7 -4.65 -16.74 -7.57
N ALA A 8 -5.42 -17.82 -7.70
CA ALA A 8 -5.75 -18.38 -9.01
C ALA A 8 -6.51 -17.37 -9.91
N ILE A 9 -7.49 -16.66 -9.35
CA ILE A 9 -8.19 -15.58 -10.07
C ILE A 9 -7.23 -14.46 -10.45
N ALA A 10 -6.41 -13.98 -9.50
CA ALA A 10 -5.48 -12.88 -9.76
C ALA A 10 -4.43 -13.25 -10.82
N ARG A 11 -3.94 -14.50 -10.83
CA ARG A 11 -3.06 -15.03 -11.88
C ARG A 11 -3.74 -14.98 -13.24
N ASN A 12 -4.98 -15.44 -13.35
CA ASN A 12 -5.70 -15.42 -14.62
C ASN A 12 -5.85 -13.98 -15.16
N GLU A 13 -6.16 -13.02 -14.28
CA GLU A 13 -6.22 -11.61 -14.66
C GLU A 13 -4.85 -11.07 -15.10
N LEU A 14 -3.79 -11.36 -14.35
CA LEU A 14 -2.43 -10.95 -14.73
C LEU A 14 -2.03 -11.50 -16.10
N GLN A 15 -2.33 -12.76 -16.40
CA GLN A 15 -2.03 -13.36 -17.72
C GLN A 15 -2.74 -12.63 -18.87
N LYS A 16 -3.99 -12.17 -18.68
CA LYS A 16 -4.69 -11.35 -19.68
C LYS A 16 -3.95 -10.03 -19.93
N TYR A 17 -3.52 -9.34 -18.87
CA TYR A 17 -2.73 -8.11 -19.02
C TYR A 17 -1.37 -8.37 -19.67
N MET A 18 -0.71 -9.48 -19.33
CA MET A 18 0.56 -9.85 -19.94
C MET A 18 0.43 -10.14 -21.43
N GLY A 19 -0.72 -10.64 -21.89
CA GLY A 19 -0.99 -10.81 -23.33
C GLY A 19 -1.28 -9.51 -24.08
N GLY A 20 -1.89 -8.52 -23.42
CA GLY A 20 -2.36 -7.28 -24.08
C GLY A 20 -1.49 -6.03 -23.88
N VAL A 21 -0.74 -5.93 -22.79
CA VAL A 21 0.07 -4.76 -22.46
C VAL A 21 1.43 -4.86 -23.17
N SER A 22 1.78 -3.83 -23.93
CA SER A 22 3.03 -3.80 -24.72
C SER A 22 4.26 -3.38 -23.92
N ARG A 23 4.10 -2.53 -22.90
CA ARG A 23 5.17 -2.05 -22.02
C ARG A 23 5.15 -2.80 -20.68
N LYS A 24 5.14 -2.09 -19.54
CA LYS A 24 5.04 -2.72 -18.22
C LYS A 24 3.62 -2.68 -17.65
N ILE A 25 3.38 -3.58 -16.71
CA ILE A 25 2.20 -3.61 -15.85
C ILE A 25 2.63 -3.09 -14.47
N ILE A 26 1.92 -2.11 -13.93
CA ILE A 26 2.19 -1.61 -12.58
C ILE A 26 1.24 -2.29 -11.61
N ILE A 27 1.79 -3.00 -10.63
CA ILE A 27 1.04 -3.59 -9.54
C ILE A 27 1.17 -2.67 -8.32
N LEU A 28 0.05 -2.12 -7.87
CA LEU A 28 -0.01 -1.46 -6.57
C LEU A 28 -0.01 -2.55 -5.49
N HIS A 29 1.00 -2.55 -4.63
CA HIS A 29 1.11 -3.57 -3.62
C HIS A 29 0.01 -3.43 -2.55
N ALA A 30 -0.30 -4.53 -1.87
CA ALA A 30 -1.29 -4.50 -0.80
C ALA A 30 -0.78 -3.60 0.33
N PHE A 31 -1.66 -2.72 0.78
CA PHE A 31 -1.48 -1.80 1.90
C PHE A 31 -2.60 -2.11 2.92
N PRO A 32 -2.37 -2.06 4.24
CA PRO A 32 -3.41 -2.39 5.20
C PRO A 32 -4.55 -1.39 5.06
N ARG A 33 -5.72 -1.70 5.61
CA ARG A 33 -6.85 -0.77 5.60
C ARG A 33 -6.79 0.18 6.78
N ASN A 34 -7.27 1.41 6.61
CA ASN A 34 -7.44 2.33 7.72
C ASN A 34 -8.74 2.02 8.47
N ASN A 35 -8.69 2.09 9.79
CA ASN A 35 -9.85 1.97 10.64
C ASN A 35 -10.70 3.25 10.54
N TYR A 36 -11.76 3.23 9.74
CA TYR A 36 -12.64 4.38 9.50
C TYR A 36 -13.24 4.97 10.79
N ARG A 37 -13.36 4.19 11.88
CA ARG A 37 -13.91 4.66 13.17
C ARG A 37 -12.94 5.56 13.93
N THR A 38 -11.66 5.55 13.55
CA THR A 38 -10.57 6.25 14.22
C THR A 38 -10.10 7.48 13.46
N PHE A 39 -10.58 7.67 12.23
CA PHE A 39 -10.15 8.71 11.31
C PHE A 39 -10.18 10.11 11.99
N ASP A 40 -11.33 10.53 12.52
CA ASP A 40 -11.47 11.86 13.12
C ASP A 40 -10.88 12.00 14.54
N ARG A 41 -10.19 10.98 15.05
CA ARG A 41 -9.69 10.92 16.45
C ARG A 41 -8.19 11.18 16.59
N ILE A 42 -7.44 11.15 15.49
CA ILE A 42 -5.98 11.24 15.49
C ILE A 42 -5.50 12.52 16.16
N VAL A 43 -5.99 13.68 15.70
CA VAL A 43 -5.62 14.99 16.26
C VAL A 43 -5.89 15.07 17.76
N ARG A 44 -7.01 14.48 18.22
CA ARG A 44 -7.35 14.42 19.64
C ARG A 44 -6.36 13.57 20.43
N TRP A 45 -5.98 12.41 19.93
CA TRP A 45 -5.01 11.53 20.60
C TRP A 45 -3.61 12.15 20.66
N MET A 46 -3.21 12.88 19.62
CA MET A 46 -1.97 13.65 19.61
C MET A 46 -2.00 14.78 20.65
N ALA A 47 -3.10 15.52 20.74
CA ALA A 47 -3.27 16.55 21.78
C ALA A 47 -3.23 15.96 23.21
N GLN A 48 -3.68 14.72 23.37
CA GLN A 48 -3.58 13.96 24.62
C GLN A 48 -2.20 13.33 24.86
N LYS A 49 -1.23 13.57 23.98
CA LYS A 49 0.14 13.01 24.05
C LYS A 49 0.15 11.48 24.13
N MET A 50 -0.82 10.83 23.47
CA MET A 50 -0.82 9.38 23.34
C MET A 50 0.42 8.93 22.57
N ALA A 51 1.01 7.81 22.98
CA ALA A 51 2.23 7.31 22.35
C ALA A 51 2.00 6.99 20.86
N PRO A 52 2.92 7.36 19.95
CA PRO A 52 2.72 7.22 18.51
C PRO A 52 2.39 5.80 18.05
N GLU A 53 3.02 4.79 18.64
CA GLU A 53 2.77 3.37 18.36
C GLU A 53 1.33 2.96 18.69
N ILE A 54 0.72 3.56 19.72
CA ILE A 54 -0.67 3.30 20.09
C ILE A 54 -1.60 3.92 19.05
N ILE A 55 -1.29 5.13 18.58
CA ILE A 55 -2.07 5.82 17.54
C ILE A 55 -1.96 5.05 16.22
N ASP A 56 -0.74 4.77 15.76
CA ASP A 56 -0.45 4.07 14.50
C ASP A 56 -1.14 2.69 14.47
N LYS A 57 -1.11 1.94 15.58
CA LYS A 57 -1.84 0.67 15.70
C LYS A 57 -3.36 0.83 15.66
N LYS A 58 -3.92 1.87 16.31
CA LYS A 58 -5.38 2.10 16.36
C LYS A 58 -5.96 2.49 15.00
N VAL A 59 -5.18 3.18 14.16
CA VAL A 59 -5.63 3.67 12.86
C VAL A 59 -5.60 2.60 11.77
N ILE A 60 -5.00 1.45 12.03
CA ILE A 60 -5.02 0.29 11.14
C ILE A 60 -6.23 -0.60 11.49
N GLU A 61 -6.95 -1.06 10.47
CA GLU A 61 -8.03 -2.03 10.64
C GLU A 61 -7.44 -3.38 11.10
N PRO A 62 -7.92 -3.98 12.20
CA PRO A 62 -7.45 -5.27 12.67
C PRO A 62 -8.06 -6.39 11.80
N LEU A 63 -7.62 -6.49 10.55
CA LEU A 63 -7.89 -7.65 9.71
C LEU A 63 -6.83 -8.69 10.03
N GLU A 64 -7.18 -9.70 10.83
CA GLU A 64 -6.30 -10.83 11.09
C GLU A 64 -5.81 -11.41 9.76
N ASN A 65 -4.51 -11.28 9.51
CA ASN A 65 -3.75 -11.86 8.39
C ASN A 65 -4.16 -11.48 6.96
N GLY A 66 -5.31 -10.82 6.72
CA GLY A 66 -5.80 -10.52 5.38
C GLY A 66 -4.84 -9.68 4.53
N TYR A 67 -4.27 -8.64 5.14
CA TYR A 67 -3.25 -7.80 4.53
C TYR A 67 -1.97 -8.61 4.20
N ASN A 68 -1.44 -9.37 5.17
CA ASN A 68 -0.21 -10.15 4.98
C ASN A 68 -0.37 -11.24 3.91
N MET A 69 -1.53 -11.90 3.86
CA MET A 69 -1.84 -12.86 2.80
C MET A 69 -1.93 -12.20 1.43
N ALA A 70 -2.55 -11.02 1.33
CA ALA A 70 -2.60 -10.26 0.08
C ALA A 70 -1.20 -9.87 -0.41
N ARG A 71 -0.31 -9.47 0.51
CA ARG A 71 1.10 -9.20 0.20
C ARG A 71 1.80 -10.43 -0.38
N GLN A 72 1.70 -11.58 0.29
CA GLN A 72 2.30 -12.84 -0.19
C GLN A 72 1.80 -13.21 -1.60
N ARG A 73 0.51 -13.01 -1.88
CA ARG A 73 -0.06 -13.26 -3.22
C ARG A 73 0.55 -12.33 -4.27
N TYR A 74 0.71 -11.05 -3.97
CA TYR A 74 1.30 -10.08 -4.91
C TYR A 74 2.78 -10.35 -5.17
N GLU A 75 3.55 -10.78 -4.17
CA GLU A 75 4.93 -11.22 -4.38
C GLU A 75 5.03 -12.41 -5.36
N ILE A 76 4.11 -13.37 -5.26
CA ILE A 76 4.03 -14.48 -6.21
C ILE A 76 3.72 -13.96 -7.62
N LEU A 77 2.74 -13.06 -7.76
CA LEU A 77 2.37 -12.48 -9.05
C LEU A 77 3.51 -11.68 -9.69
N LEU A 78 4.25 -10.88 -8.90
CA LEU A 78 5.41 -10.12 -9.37
C LEU A 78 6.51 -11.05 -9.87
N LYS A 79 6.80 -12.13 -9.12
CA LYS A 79 7.77 -13.14 -9.54
C LYS A 79 7.38 -13.81 -10.85
N GLU A 80 6.10 -14.13 -11.03
CA GLU A 80 5.58 -14.73 -12.27
C GLU A 80 5.57 -13.75 -13.45
N CYS A 81 5.31 -12.47 -13.19
CA CYS A 81 5.33 -11.41 -14.21
C CYS A 81 6.76 -11.05 -14.67
N GLY A 82 7.75 -11.23 -13.78
CA GLY A 82 9.15 -10.95 -14.05
C GLY A 82 9.38 -9.48 -14.42
N SER A 83 10.27 -9.25 -15.39
CA SER A 83 10.66 -7.90 -15.82
C SER A 83 9.53 -7.10 -16.49
N LYS A 84 8.38 -7.72 -16.78
CA LYS A 84 7.21 -7.04 -17.34
C LYS A 84 6.42 -6.26 -16.29
N CYS A 85 6.60 -6.54 -15.00
CA CYS A 85 5.93 -5.79 -13.94
C CYS A 85 6.88 -4.84 -13.22
N GLU A 86 6.32 -3.70 -12.81
CA GLU A 86 6.89 -2.82 -11.80
C GLU A 86 5.91 -2.75 -10.61
N ILE A 87 6.42 -2.38 -9.44
CA ILE A 87 5.65 -2.30 -8.21
C ILE A 87 5.65 -0.87 -7.67
N ILE A 88 4.48 -0.42 -7.21
CA ILE A 88 4.37 0.69 -6.27
C ILE A 88 4.04 0.08 -4.91
N ASP A 89 4.92 0.26 -3.91
CA ASP A 89 4.64 -0.19 -2.55
C ASP A 89 4.51 0.99 -1.59
N TYR A 90 3.28 1.28 -1.18
CA TYR A 90 3.00 2.31 -0.19
C TYR A 90 3.50 1.93 1.21
N HIS A 91 3.73 0.64 1.48
CA HIS A 91 4.27 0.22 2.77
C HIS A 91 5.62 0.89 3.04
N ASP A 92 6.55 0.79 2.11
CA ASP A 92 7.90 1.34 2.27
C ASP A 92 7.89 2.87 2.36
N ILE A 93 6.94 3.51 1.68
CA ILE A 93 6.79 4.97 1.66
C ILE A 93 6.23 5.50 3.00
N PHE A 94 5.27 4.79 3.59
CA PHE A 94 4.55 5.25 4.79
C PHE A 94 4.93 4.49 6.06
N LEU A 95 5.93 3.61 6.03
CA LEU A 95 6.43 2.91 7.21
C LEU A 95 7.03 3.92 8.19
N ASN A 96 6.57 3.88 9.44
CA ASN A 96 7.23 4.59 10.52
C ASN A 96 8.29 3.68 11.16
N PRO A 97 9.59 3.97 10.98
CA PRO A 97 10.66 3.10 11.45
C PRO A 97 10.75 3.03 12.98
N LYS A 98 10.15 3.98 13.71
CA LYS A 98 10.16 3.99 15.18
C LYS A 98 9.14 3.04 15.79
N THR A 99 8.03 2.81 15.09
CA THR A 99 6.90 2.06 15.64
C THR A 99 6.66 0.74 14.92
N ASP A 100 7.34 0.51 13.79
CA ASP A 100 7.17 -0.65 12.91
C ASP A 100 5.73 -0.81 12.38
N PHE A 101 5.02 0.32 12.27
CA PHE A 101 3.68 0.39 11.70
C PHE A 101 3.69 1.34 10.51
N VAL A 102 2.88 1.06 9.49
CA VAL A 102 2.56 2.08 8.50
C VAL A 102 1.78 3.21 9.16
N ARG A 103 2.05 4.43 8.72
CA ARG A 103 1.49 5.64 9.28
C ARG A 103 0.52 6.29 8.31
N TYR A 104 -0.61 6.74 8.85
CA TYR A 104 -1.72 7.30 8.08
C TYR A 104 -1.84 8.83 8.14
N PHE A 105 -0.94 9.48 8.87
CA PHE A 105 -1.02 10.91 9.18
C PHE A 105 0.38 11.49 9.39
N ASN A 106 0.55 12.80 9.22
CA ASN A 106 1.82 13.49 9.48
C ASN A 106 1.96 13.93 10.95
N GLU A 107 3.07 14.60 11.26
CA GLU A 107 3.40 15.06 12.62
C GLU A 107 2.41 16.08 13.23
N ILE A 108 1.48 16.63 12.43
CA ILE A 108 0.42 17.52 12.91
C ILE A 108 -1.00 16.90 12.78
N GLY A 109 -1.09 15.62 12.40
CA GLY A 109 -2.34 14.87 12.31
C GLY A 109 -3.10 15.03 10.99
N LEU A 110 -2.49 15.60 9.95
CA LEU A 110 -3.07 15.59 8.60
C LEU A 110 -2.96 14.20 7.99
N HIS A 111 -4.08 13.69 7.48
CA HIS A 111 -4.15 12.36 6.92
C HIS A 111 -3.43 12.24 5.59
N TYR A 112 -2.75 11.12 5.38
CA TYR A 112 -2.21 10.73 4.09
C TYR A 112 -3.26 10.07 3.20
N PHE A 113 -4.23 9.39 3.79
CA PHE A 113 -5.31 8.73 3.06
C PHE A 113 -6.66 9.33 3.43
N THR A 114 -7.59 9.34 2.48
CA THR A 114 -9.00 9.63 2.72
C THR A 114 -9.65 8.47 3.48
N ARG A 115 -10.85 8.70 4.03
CA ARG A 115 -11.64 7.65 4.69
C ARG A 115 -11.90 6.42 3.80
N ASN A 116 -11.87 6.60 2.48
CA ASN A 116 -12.11 5.55 1.49
C ASN A 116 -10.80 4.97 0.90
N HIS A 117 -9.66 5.10 1.59
CA HIS A 117 -8.36 4.54 1.20
C HIS A 117 -7.69 5.14 -0.06
N HIS A 118 -8.18 6.29 -0.57
CA HIS A 118 -7.45 7.03 -1.61
C HIS A 118 -6.37 7.91 -1.00
N LEU A 119 -5.27 8.14 -1.70
CA LEU A 119 -4.27 9.15 -1.30
C LEU A 119 -4.90 10.55 -1.26
N THR A 120 -4.51 11.34 -0.28
CA THR A 120 -4.76 12.79 -0.23
C THR A 120 -3.77 13.54 -1.12
N PRO A 121 -4.02 14.82 -1.49
CA PRO A 121 -3.03 15.63 -2.22
C PRO A 121 -1.66 15.66 -1.53
N LEU A 122 -1.62 15.73 -0.20
CA LEU A 122 -0.38 15.68 0.57
C LEU A 122 0.37 14.36 0.33
N ALA A 123 -0.32 13.23 0.39
CA ALA A 123 0.31 11.93 0.17
C ALA A 123 0.70 11.69 -1.28
N PHE A 124 -0.03 12.27 -2.24
CA PHE A 124 0.38 12.25 -3.65
C PHE A 124 1.73 12.93 -3.87
N GLU A 125 2.00 14.04 -3.20
CA GLU A 125 3.31 14.70 -3.26
C GLU A 125 4.44 13.80 -2.71
N ILE A 126 4.15 13.04 -1.65
CA ILE A 126 5.10 12.09 -1.05
C ILE A 126 5.36 10.89 -1.99
N VAL A 127 4.31 10.38 -2.63
CA VAL A 127 4.39 9.20 -3.53
C VAL A 127 4.98 9.57 -4.89
N ARG A 128 4.86 10.83 -5.33
CA ARG A 128 5.24 11.29 -6.68
C ARG A 128 6.68 10.93 -7.09
N PRO A 129 7.72 11.09 -6.25
CA PRO A 129 9.09 10.70 -6.63
C PRO A 129 9.20 9.21 -6.97
N HIS A 130 8.56 8.33 -6.19
CA HIS A 130 8.57 6.89 -6.43
C HIS A 130 7.88 6.51 -7.75
N VAL A 131 6.75 7.15 -8.05
CA VAL A 131 6.07 6.97 -9.34
C VAL A 131 6.94 7.47 -10.48
N ARG A 132 7.64 8.60 -10.30
CA ARG A 132 8.56 9.14 -11.31
C ARG A 132 9.72 8.18 -11.58
N ASP A 133 10.31 7.59 -10.54
CA ASP A 133 11.39 6.60 -10.69
C ASP A 133 10.92 5.38 -11.47
N ILE A 134 9.69 4.93 -11.21
CA ILE A 134 9.06 3.85 -11.97
C ILE A 134 8.87 4.28 -13.42
N CYS A 135 8.34 5.47 -13.70
CA CYS A 135 8.18 6.02 -15.05
C CYS A 135 9.50 6.08 -15.84
N ASN A 136 10.59 6.51 -15.20
CA ASN A 136 11.89 6.60 -15.87
C ASN A 136 12.38 5.24 -16.40
N LYS A 137 12.05 4.13 -15.72
CA LYS A 137 12.37 2.76 -16.19
C LYS A 137 11.62 2.36 -17.47
N PHE A 138 10.56 3.08 -17.85
CA PHE A 138 9.84 2.83 -19.11
C PHE A 138 10.50 3.54 -20.29
N ASP A 139 11.30 4.57 -20.03
CA ASP A 139 11.97 5.38 -21.05
C ASP A 139 13.37 4.82 -21.40
N GLU A 140 13.85 3.84 -20.63
CA GLU A 140 15.10 3.09 -20.89
C GLU A 140 14.94 1.91 -21.88
N ILE A 141 13.80 1.82 -22.58
CA ILE A 141 13.47 0.76 -23.57
C ILE A 141 13.49 1.30 -24.99
#